data_AF-X1NGJ2-F1
#
_entry.id   AF-X1NGJ2-F1
#
_cell.length_a   1.000
_cell.length_b   1.000
_cell.length_c   1.000
_cell.angle_alpha   90.00
_cell.angle_beta   90.00
_cell.angle_gamma   90.00
#
_symmetry.space_group_name_H-M   'P 1'
#
loop_
_entity.id
_entity.type
_entity.pdbx_description
1 polymer ?
#
loop_
_entity_poly.entity_id
_entity_poly.type
_entity_poly.pdbx_seq_one_letter_code
_entity_poly.pdbx_strand_id
1 'polypeptide(L)'
;FGEFDVADWNRNLYWAWLYALQPLLEEFGEGYPTFMQTEAWQDKELQAVLASWTELRHDTILYAKQSYTPALKMAPPEPEPVVGYVEPVPEFYARMLALTSMTREGLAQLNALSDEEKSRLENLESILSRLIDISKDELENKELDEADYRFIKNFGEEVESIVAGVEAEGKETTIVADVHTDTNPPRQVLEEGVGYVDLILVAYKLPDGRILIGAGPVFSYYEFKHPMDDRLTNEKWREMLEQGDVPERPDWIASFYAK
;
A
#
# COMPACT_ATOMS: atom_id res chain seq x y z
N PHE A 1 -13.96 16.18 6.52
CA PHE A 1 -13.89 14.96 7.34
C PHE A 1 -13.92 15.20 8.85
N GLY A 2 -13.56 16.38 9.37
CA GLY A 2 -13.50 16.65 10.82
C GLY A 2 -14.82 16.61 11.61
N GLU A 3 -15.96 16.34 10.97
CA GLU A 3 -17.27 16.16 11.63
C GLU A 3 -17.71 14.68 11.69
N PHE A 4 -16.97 13.75 11.07
CA PHE A 4 -17.33 12.34 11.05
C PHE A 4 -16.89 11.68 12.35
N ASP A 5 -17.78 10.93 12.98
CA ASP A 5 -17.44 10.09 14.12
C ASP A 5 -16.95 8.69 13.69
N VAL A 6 -16.60 7.84 14.67
CA VAL A 6 -16.11 6.48 14.39
C VAL A 6 -17.17 5.64 13.66
N ALA A 7 -18.46 5.83 13.94
CA ALA A 7 -19.52 5.09 13.27
C ALA A 7 -19.68 5.55 11.81
N ASP A 8 -19.55 6.85 11.55
CA ASP A 8 -19.53 7.43 10.20
C ASP A 8 -18.39 6.85 9.36
N TRP A 9 -17.20 6.69 9.93
CA TRP A 9 -16.06 6.10 9.24
C TRP A 9 -16.24 4.61 8.96
N ASN A 10 -16.96 3.89 9.81
CA ASN A 10 -17.15 2.44 9.70
C ASN A 10 -18.46 2.05 9.01
N ARG A 11 -19.11 2.97 8.29
CA ARG A 11 -20.42 2.71 7.66
C ARG A 11 -20.36 1.71 6.50
N ASN A 12 -19.23 1.62 5.81
CA ASN A 12 -18.97 0.65 4.75
C ASN A 12 -17.47 0.51 4.51
N LEU A 13 -17.08 -0.49 3.69
CA LEU A 13 -15.68 -0.81 3.39
C LEU A 13 -14.91 0.40 2.84
N TYR A 14 -15.53 1.17 1.95
CA TYR A 14 -14.90 2.36 1.33
C TYR A 14 -14.50 3.39 2.39
N TRP A 15 -15.42 3.77 3.29
CA TRP A 15 -15.12 4.75 4.34
C TRP A 15 -14.11 4.22 5.35
N ALA A 16 -14.20 2.94 5.70
CA ALA A 16 -13.29 2.33 6.64
C ALA A 16 -11.87 2.19 6.06
N TRP A 17 -11.74 1.98 4.74
CA TRP A 17 -10.45 2.01 4.03
C TRP A 17 -9.80 3.38 4.10
N LEU A 18 -10.55 4.45 3.76
CA LEU A 18 -10.04 5.83 3.87
C LEU A 18 -9.66 6.18 5.30
N TYR A 19 -10.48 5.74 6.27
CA TYR A 19 -10.17 5.92 7.68
C TYR A 19 -8.91 5.18 8.09
N ALA A 20 -8.66 3.97 7.56
CA ALA A 20 -7.45 3.23 7.85
C ALA A 20 -6.20 3.95 7.34
N LEU A 21 -6.26 4.63 6.19
CA LEU A 21 -5.15 5.40 5.62
C LEU A 21 -4.83 6.70 6.36
N GLN A 22 -5.79 7.29 7.05
CA GLN A 22 -5.65 8.61 7.69
C GLN A 22 -4.41 8.77 8.60
N PRO A 23 -4.00 7.80 9.44
CA PRO A 23 -2.83 7.94 10.31
C PRO A 23 -1.51 8.15 9.54
N LEU A 24 -1.45 7.76 8.26
CA LEU A 24 -0.27 7.99 7.41
C LEU A 24 -0.10 9.48 7.06
N LEU A 25 -1.19 10.27 7.12
CA LEU A 25 -1.18 11.70 6.79
C LEU A 25 -0.91 12.61 8.00
N GLU A 26 -0.61 12.04 9.17
CA GLU A 26 -0.29 12.82 10.37
C GLU A 26 1.17 13.26 10.41
N GLU A 27 1.45 14.37 11.11
CA GLU A 27 2.84 14.79 11.35
C GLU A 27 3.48 13.86 12.38
N PHE A 28 4.52 13.13 11.97
CA PHE A 28 5.32 12.33 12.89
C PHE A 28 6.25 13.22 13.72
N GLY A 29 5.95 13.37 15.01
CA GLY A 29 6.70 14.21 15.94
C GLY A 29 7.74 13.46 16.78
N GLU A 30 8.06 14.04 17.95
CA GLU A 30 8.94 13.40 18.93
C GLU A 30 8.42 12.00 19.31
N GLY A 31 9.32 11.01 19.32
CA GLY A 31 9.01 9.61 19.58
C GLY A 31 9.04 8.72 18.34
N TYR A 32 8.88 9.29 17.14
CA TYR A 32 9.05 8.56 15.88
C TYR A 32 10.50 8.56 15.39
N PRO A 33 10.90 7.61 14.53
CA PRO A 33 12.20 7.62 13.86
C PRO A 33 12.47 8.93 13.13
N THR A 34 13.73 9.37 13.13
CA THR A 34 14.14 10.66 12.55
C THR A 34 13.80 10.82 11.07
N PHE A 35 13.74 9.71 10.31
CA PHE A 35 13.37 9.76 8.91
C PHE A 35 11.88 10.09 8.72
N MET A 36 10.99 9.61 9.62
CA MET A 36 9.55 9.88 9.57
C MET A 36 9.21 11.34 9.89
N GLN A 37 10.06 12.01 10.67
CA GLN A 37 9.86 13.41 11.06
C GLN A 37 10.20 14.41 9.93
N THR A 38 10.47 13.93 8.70
CA THR A 38 10.86 14.77 7.57
C THR A 38 9.67 15.06 6.67
N GLU A 39 9.66 16.24 6.04
CA GLU A 39 8.69 16.60 4.99
C GLU A 39 8.73 15.59 3.82
N ALA A 40 9.92 15.13 3.45
CA ALA A 40 10.12 14.09 2.45
C ALA A 40 9.38 12.77 2.78
N TRP A 41 9.29 12.39 4.06
CA TRP A 41 8.52 11.22 4.47
C TRP A 41 7.01 11.47 4.44
N GLN A 42 6.56 12.66 4.84
CA GLN A 42 5.16 13.04 4.75
C GLN A 42 4.68 13.05 3.29
N ASP A 43 5.50 13.55 2.36
CA ASP A 43 5.21 13.50 0.92
C ASP A 43 5.19 12.05 0.40
N LYS A 44 6.09 11.18 0.90
CA LYS A 44 6.07 9.75 0.58
C LYS A 44 4.79 9.07 1.11
N GLU A 45 4.31 9.42 2.30
CA GLU A 45 3.05 8.89 2.83
C GLU A 45 1.85 9.40 2.02
N LEU A 46 1.86 10.67 1.63
CA LEU A 46 0.85 11.21 0.71
C LEU A 46 0.82 10.42 -0.60
N GLN A 47 1.99 10.11 -1.18
CA GLN A 47 2.09 9.26 -2.37
C GLN A 47 1.48 7.87 -2.14
N ALA A 48 1.78 7.22 -1.02
CA ALA A 48 1.24 5.90 -0.69
C ALA A 48 -0.30 5.94 -0.52
N VAL A 49 -0.82 6.97 0.15
CA VAL A 49 -2.26 7.16 0.36
C VAL A 49 -2.98 7.43 -0.97
N LEU A 50 -2.43 8.27 -1.84
CA LEU A 50 -3.02 8.60 -3.15
C LEU A 50 -2.98 7.39 -4.11
N ALA A 51 -1.90 6.61 -4.09
CA ALA A 51 -1.85 5.35 -4.82
C ALA A 51 -2.91 4.35 -4.32
N SER A 52 -3.04 4.18 -3.00
CA SER A 52 -4.08 3.31 -2.42
C SER A 52 -5.50 3.82 -2.70
N TRP A 53 -5.70 5.15 -2.73
CA TRP A 53 -6.97 5.75 -3.14
C TRP A 53 -7.27 5.49 -4.61
N THR A 54 -6.27 5.55 -5.49
CA THR A 54 -6.39 5.19 -6.91
C THR A 54 -6.83 3.74 -7.06
N GLU A 55 -6.22 2.80 -6.34
CA GLU A 55 -6.63 1.38 -6.27
C GLU A 55 -8.09 1.24 -5.82
N LEU A 56 -8.46 1.91 -4.72
CA LEU A 56 -9.84 1.89 -4.23
C LEU A 56 -10.83 2.43 -5.26
N ARG A 57 -10.48 3.50 -5.99
CA ARG A 57 -11.33 4.07 -7.04
C ARG A 57 -11.45 3.12 -8.23
N HIS A 58 -10.33 2.55 -8.67
CA HIS A 58 -10.29 1.56 -9.73
C HIS A 58 -11.16 0.35 -9.41
N ASP A 59 -11.02 -0.26 -8.24
CA ASP A 59 -11.72 -1.51 -7.89
C ASP A 59 -13.23 -1.32 -7.68
N THR A 60 -13.67 -0.08 -7.44
CA THR A 60 -15.10 0.28 -7.47
C THR A 60 -15.66 0.45 -8.89
N ILE A 61 -14.83 0.36 -9.93
CA ILE A 61 -15.15 0.46 -11.36
C ILE A 61 -14.88 -0.91 -12.02
N LEU A 62 -15.92 -1.74 -12.17
CA LEU A 62 -15.83 -3.15 -12.59
C LEU A 62 -15.15 -3.41 -13.95
N TYR A 63 -14.07 -4.20 -14.00
CA TYR A 63 -13.62 -4.98 -15.19
C TYR A 63 -12.78 -6.22 -14.81
N ALA A 64 -12.87 -7.31 -15.60
CA ALA A 64 -12.06 -8.53 -15.46
C ALA A 64 -11.67 -9.13 -16.84
N LYS A 65 -10.43 -9.65 -17.00
CA LYS A 65 -9.89 -10.31 -18.21
C LYS A 65 -8.62 -11.17 -17.98
N GLN A 66 -8.65 -12.37 -18.60
CA GLN A 66 -7.79 -13.58 -18.50
C GLN A 66 -6.23 -13.50 -18.42
N SER A 67 -5.65 -14.61 -17.92
CA SER A 67 -4.36 -14.78 -17.23
C SER A 67 -3.12 -15.30 -18.02
N TYR A 68 -1.93 -15.26 -17.37
CA TYR A 68 -0.70 -15.97 -17.73
C TYR A 68 0.05 -16.56 -16.50
N THR A 69 1.06 -17.43 -16.71
CA THR A 69 1.78 -18.20 -15.66
C THR A 69 3.23 -17.70 -15.45
N PRO A 70 3.70 -17.49 -14.20
CA PRO A 70 5.09 -17.12 -13.92
C PRO A 70 6.07 -18.31 -13.95
N ALA A 71 7.34 -18.04 -14.27
CA ALA A 71 8.42 -19.02 -14.27
C ALA A 71 9.14 -19.08 -12.89
N LEU A 72 9.29 -20.29 -12.35
CA LEU A 72 9.99 -20.56 -11.10
C LEU A 72 11.49 -20.22 -11.20
N LYS A 73 12.04 -19.51 -10.21
CA LYS A 73 13.48 -19.30 -10.02
C LYS A 73 13.95 -19.97 -8.72
N MET A 74 15.19 -20.46 -8.73
CA MET A 74 15.83 -21.12 -7.58
C MET A 74 16.13 -20.15 -6.43
N ALA A 75 15.98 -20.65 -5.19
CA ALA A 75 16.29 -19.92 -3.96
C ALA A 75 17.79 -19.59 -3.82
N PRO A 76 18.17 -18.34 -3.48
CA PRO A 76 19.54 -17.96 -3.14
C PRO A 76 19.97 -18.47 -1.74
N PRO A 77 21.30 -18.50 -1.45
CA PRO A 77 21.83 -18.91 -0.14
C PRO A 77 21.41 -17.97 1.00
N GLU A 78 21.43 -18.48 2.24
CA GLU A 78 21.03 -17.71 3.44
C GLU A 78 21.91 -16.47 3.67
N PRO A 79 21.34 -15.26 3.67
CA PRO A 79 22.06 -14.05 4.04
C PRO A 79 22.24 -13.95 5.57
N GLU A 80 23.23 -13.14 5.99
CA GLU A 80 23.41 -12.71 7.38
C GLU A 80 22.11 -12.18 8.00
N PRO A 81 21.96 -12.20 9.34
CA PRO A 81 20.75 -11.71 10.00
C PRO A 81 20.44 -10.28 9.54
N VAL A 82 19.36 -10.16 8.78
CA VAL A 82 18.86 -8.89 8.27
C VAL A 82 18.18 -8.19 9.42
N VAL A 83 18.73 -7.07 9.86
CA VAL A 83 18.01 -6.17 10.76
C VAL A 83 17.04 -5.39 9.90
N GLY A 84 15.90 -6.00 9.56
CA GLY A 84 14.82 -5.32 8.84
C GLY A 84 14.09 -4.33 9.75
N TYR A 85 13.19 -3.55 9.18
CA TYR A 85 12.41 -2.54 9.90
C TYR A 85 10.96 -2.58 9.41
N VAL A 86 10.00 -2.48 10.32
CA VAL A 86 8.59 -2.25 9.96
C VAL A 86 8.36 -0.74 10.03
N GLU A 87 7.58 -0.18 9.10
CA GLU A 87 7.22 1.23 9.21
C GLU A 87 6.27 1.41 10.42
N PRO A 88 6.67 2.13 11.48
CA PRO A 88 6.04 1.97 12.79
C PRO A 88 4.81 2.87 12.93
N VAL A 89 3.75 2.55 12.19
CA VAL A 89 2.45 3.23 12.26
C VAL A 89 1.42 2.25 12.84
N PRO A 90 1.48 1.94 14.16
CA PRO A 90 0.64 0.91 14.77
C PRO A 90 -0.86 1.23 14.65
N GLU A 91 -1.23 2.51 14.58
CA GLU A 91 -2.60 2.92 14.38
C GLU A 91 -3.14 2.56 12.99
N PHE A 92 -2.33 2.72 11.94
CA PHE A 92 -2.68 2.29 10.58
C PHE A 92 -2.95 0.77 10.57
N TYR A 93 -2.02 -0.02 11.11
CA TYR A 93 -2.19 -1.48 11.16
C TYR A 93 -3.38 -1.92 12.01
N ALA A 94 -3.67 -1.23 13.12
CA ALA A 94 -4.83 -1.51 13.96
C ALA A 94 -6.15 -1.21 13.24
N ARG A 95 -6.23 -0.11 12.49
CA ARG A 95 -7.42 0.22 11.69
C ARG A 95 -7.60 -0.76 10.53
N MET A 96 -6.51 -1.18 9.86
CA MET A 96 -6.55 -2.24 8.86
C MET A 96 -7.01 -3.58 9.45
N LEU A 97 -6.52 -3.95 10.64
CA LEU A 97 -6.93 -5.17 11.34
C LEU A 97 -8.43 -5.18 11.64
N ALA A 98 -8.94 -4.06 12.15
CA ALA A 98 -10.37 -3.89 12.40
C ALA A 98 -11.19 -4.03 11.11
N LEU A 99 -10.73 -3.39 10.01
CA LEU A 99 -11.36 -3.48 8.71
C LEU A 99 -11.41 -4.92 8.17
N THR A 100 -10.29 -5.65 8.22
CA THR A 100 -10.22 -7.05 7.80
C THR A 100 -11.16 -7.92 8.63
N SER A 101 -11.16 -7.74 9.95
CA SER A 101 -12.03 -8.50 10.87
C SER A 101 -13.51 -8.26 10.60
N MET A 102 -13.90 -6.99 10.45
CA MET A 102 -15.28 -6.63 10.10
C MET A 102 -15.70 -7.19 8.74
N THR A 103 -14.79 -7.20 7.76
CA THR A 103 -15.03 -7.77 6.43
C THR A 103 -15.25 -9.27 6.52
N ARG A 104 -14.38 -9.99 7.24
CA ARG A 104 -14.49 -11.44 7.46
C ARG A 104 -15.81 -11.78 8.15
N GLU A 105 -16.14 -11.09 9.24
CA GLU A 105 -17.36 -11.34 10.00
C GLU A 105 -18.63 -11.04 9.18
N GLY A 106 -18.65 -9.90 8.49
CA GLY A 106 -19.78 -9.49 7.65
C GLY A 106 -20.04 -10.47 6.51
N LEU A 107 -19.01 -10.85 5.75
CA LEU A 107 -19.15 -11.79 4.64
C LEU A 107 -19.47 -13.23 5.13
N ALA A 108 -18.92 -13.65 6.27
CA ALA A 108 -19.26 -14.94 6.87
C ALA A 108 -20.74 -15.02 7.27
N GLN A 109 -21.31 -13.95 7.86
CA GLN A 109 -22.73 -13.89 8.20
C GLN A 109 -23.65 -14.00 6.96
N LEU A 110 -23.17 -13.50 5.82
CA LEU A 110 -23.87 -13.59 4.53
C LEU A 110 -23.66 -14.95 3.83
N ASN A 111 -22.87 -15.87 4.41
CA ASN A 111 -22.42 -17.10 3.76
C ASN A 111 -21.74 -16.83 2.40
N ALA A 112 -21.02 -15.71 2.31
CA ALA A 112 -20.34 -15.24 1.12
C ALA A 112 -18.84 -15.56 1.10
N LEU A 113 -18.35 -16.35 2.08
CA LEU A 113 -16.97 -16.81 2.15
C LEU A 113 -16.90 -18.33 2.07
N SER A 114 -15.99 -18.83 1.24
CA SER A 114 -15.44 -20.18 1.35
C SER A 114 -14.50 -20.28 2.55
N ASP A 115 -14.18 -21.52 2.97
CA ASP A 115 -13.20 -21.77 4.02
C ASP A 115 -11.81 -21.23 3.65
N GLU A 116 -11.47 -21.25 2.35
CA GLU A 116 -10.20 -20.73 1.84
C GLU A 116 -10.12 -19.21 1.96
N GLU A 117 -11.15 -18.48 1.50
CA GLU A 117 -11.22 -17.01 1.62
C GLU A 117 -11.22 -16.56 3.09
N LYS A 118 -11.94 -17.30 3.94
CA LYS A 118 -11.93 -17.06 5.39
C LYS A 118 -10.52 -17.23 5.97
N SER A 119 -9.82 -18.31 5.61
CA SER A 119 -8.45 -18.55 6.07
C SER A 119 -7.48 -17.45 5.60
N ARG A 120 -7.65 -16.92 4.39
CA ARG A 120 -6.82 -15.79 3.88
C ARG A 120 -7.04 -14.52 4.71
N LEU A 121 -8.29 -14.21 5.07
CA LEU A 121 -8.60 -13.07 5.94
C LEU A 121 -8.04 -13.27 7.35
N GLU A 122 -8.13 -14.47 7.92
CA GLU A 122 -7.54 -14.79 9.23
C GLU A 122 -5.99 -14.67 9.21
N ASN A 123 -5.34 -15.08 8.12
CA ASN A 123 -3.90 -14.89 7.93
C ASN A 123 -3.54 -13.40 7.87
N LEU A 124 -4.32 -12.60 7.14
CA LEU A 124 -4.13 -11.14 7.08
C LEU A 124 -4.30 -10.49 8.47
N GLU A 125 -5.30 -10.91 9.24
CA GLU A 125 -5.46 -10.46 10.63
C GLU A 125 -4.22 -10.80 11.47
N SER A 126 -3.65 -12.00 11.31
CA SER A 126 -2.45 -12.39 12.05
C SER A 126 -1.21 -11.58 11.66
N ILE A 127 -1.03 -11.30 10.36
CA ILE A 127 0.06 -10.46 9.86
C ILE A 127 -0.07 -9.04 10.39
N LEU A 128 -1.25 -8.45 10.33
CA LEU A 128 -1.51 -7.09 10.84
C LEU A 128 -1.29 -7.02 12.36
N SER A 129 -1.71 -8.03 13.12
CA SER A 129 -1.42 -8.11 14.55
C SER A 129 0.08 -8.14 14.82
N ARG A 130 0.86 -8.89 14.03
CA ARG A 130 2.32 -8.95 14.19
C ARG A 130 2.99 -7.61 13.87
N LEU A 131 2.53 -6.92 12.83
CA LEU A 131 3.01 -5.58 12.46
C LEU A 131 2.75 -4.56 13.57
N ILE A 132 1.58 -4.62 14.24
CA ILE A 132 1.26 -3.76 15.39
C ILE A 132 2.26 -3.98 16.53
N ASP A 133 2.56 -5.23 16.86
CA ASP A 133 3.47 -5.55 17.98
C ASP A 133 4.90 -5.10 17.67
N ILE A 134 5.40 -5.40 16.47
CA ILE A 134 6.74 -4.95 16.01
C ILE A 134 6.82 -3.42 16.01
N SER A 135 5.81 -2.74 15.47
CA SER A 135 5.79 -1.27 15.42
C SER A 135 5.87 -0.64 16.81
N LYS A 136 5.18 -1.22 17.80
CA LYS A 136 5.26 -0.74 19.19
C LYS A 136 6.65 -0.93 19.76
N ASP A 137 7.25 -2.09 19.58
CA ASP A 137 8.58 -2.36 20.10
C ASP A 137 9.65 -1.48 19.41
N GLU A 138 9.52 -1.20 18.12
CA GLU A 138 10.38 -0.27 17.39
C GLU A 138 10.23 1.18 17.87
N LEU A 139 9.01 1.67 18.12
CA LEU A 139 8.77 3.00 18.70
C LEU A 139 9.29 3.12 20.14
N GLU A 140 9.21 2.04 20.91
CA GLU A 140 9.77 1.95 22.26
C GLU A 140 11.29 1.72 22.26
N ASN A 141 11.92 1.68 21.08
CA ASN A 141 13.35 1.44 20.87
C ASN A 141 13.85 0.17 21.58
N LYS A 142 13.01 -0.87 21.56
CA LYS A 142 13.36 -2.22 22.01
C LYS A 142 13.99 -3.00 20.87
N GLU A 143 14.85 -3.94 21.23
CA GLU A 143 15.41 -4.89 20.27
C GLU A 143 14.37 -5.96 19.96
N LEU A 144 14.11 -6.18 18.67
CA LEU A 144 13.21 -7.22 18.19
C LEU A 144 13.81 -8.62 18.42
N ASP A 145 12.95 -9.62 18.57
CA ASP A 145 13.39 -11.00 18.77
C ASP A 145 13.69 -11.73 17.44
N GLU A 146 14.24 -12.95 17.52
CA GLU A 146 14.57 -13.75 16.33
C GLU A 146 13.31 -14.14 15.52
N ALA A 147 12.14 -14.22 16.15
CA ALA A 147 10.90 -14.49 15.44
C ALA A 147 10.42 -13.26 14.66
N ASP A 148 10.56 -12.06 15.22
CA ASP A 148 10.30 -10.79 14.53
C ASP A 148 11.19 -10.61 13.31
N TYR A 149 12.50 -10.80 13.46
CA TYR A 149 13.41 -10.67 12.32
C TYR A 149 13.15 -11.72 11.24
N ARG A 150 12.75 -12.94 11.62
CA ARG A 150 12.32 -13.97 10.65
C ARG A 150 11.05 -13.57 9.92
N PHE A 151 10.06 -13.03 10.64
CA PHE A 151 8.84 -12.51 10.05
C PHE A 151 9.14 -11.39 9.04
N ILE A 152 9.96 -10.40 9.41
CA ILE A 152 10.32 -9.29 8.52
C ILE A 152 11.08 -9.81 7.28
N LYS A 153 12.04 -10.72 7.48
CA LYS A 153 12.82 -11.33 6.39
C LYS A 153 11.93 -12.07 5.39
N ASN A 154 10.90 -12.75 5.88
CA ASN A 154 10.01 -13.59 5.08
C ASN A 154 8.68 -12.88 4.75
N PHE A 155 8.59 -11.56 4.97
CA PHE A 155 7.33 -10.81 4.82
C PHE A 155 6.69 -10.99 3.43
N GLY A 156 7.50 -11.13 2.38
CA GLY A 156 6.99 -11.43 1.04
C GLY A 156 6.25 -12.78 0.95
N GLU A 157 6.74 -13.81 1.63
CA GLU A 157 6.08 -15.13 1.71
C GLU A 157 4.81 -15.06 2.56
N GLU A 158 4.84 -14.30 3.66
CA GLU A 158 3.66 -14.04 4.51
C GLU A 158 2.54 -13.40 3.69
N VAL A 159 2.85 -12.38 2.88
CA VAL A 159 1.90 -11.72 1.99
C VAL A 159 1.43 -12.64 0.86
N GLU A 160 2.33 -13.43 0.27
CA GLU A 160 1.98 -14.38 -0.79
C GLU A 160 0.92 -15.39 -0.31
N SER A 161 0.96 -15.79 0.97
CA SER A 161 -0.04 -16.70 1.56
C SER A 161 -1.46 -16.12 1.57
N ILE A 162 -1.62 -14.80 1.69
CA ILE A 162 -2.92 -14.13 1.67
C ILE A 162 -3.49 -14.07 0.25
N VAL A 163 -2.61 -13.88 -0.74
CA VAL A 163 -3.01 -13.73 -2.15
C VAL A 163 -2.88 -15.03 -2.95
N ALA A 164 -2.54 -16.14 -2.29
CA ALA A 164 -2.46 -17.45 -2.91
C ALA A 164 -3.83 -17.80 -3.53
N GLY A 165 -3.87 -18.19 -4.80
CA GLY A 165 -5.13 -18.49 -5.50
C GLY A 165 -6.00 -17.27 -5.85
N VAL A 166 -5.56 -16.03 -5.56
CA VAL A 166 -6.11 -14.83 -6.20
C VAL A 166 -5.59 -14.78 -7.64
N GLU A 167 -6.47 -14.48 -8.60
CA GLU A 167 -6.09 -14.32 -9.99
C GLU A 167 -5.04 -13.20 -10.15
N ALA A 168 -4.16 -13.29 -11.14
CA ALA A 168 -3.08 -12.33 -11.32
C ALA A 168 -3.59 -10.87 -11.44
N GLU A 169 -4.80 -10.68 -11.97
CA GLU A 169 -5.52 -9.40 -12.04
C GLU A 169 -5.66 -8.73 -10.67
N GLY A 170 -6.02 -9.50 -9.64
CA GLY A 170 -6.13 -9.00 -8.26
C GLY A 170 -4.78 -8.73 -7.58
N LYS A 171 -3.67 -8.85 -8.32
CA LYS A 171 -2.30 -8.54 -7.87
C LYS A 171 -1.62 -7.49 -8.75
N GLU A 172 -2.30 -6.97 -9.78
CA GLU A 172 -1.73 -5.94 -10.65
C GLU A 172 -1.74 -4.59 -9.93
N THR A 173 -0.57 -3.98 -9.79
CA THR A 173 -0.43 -2.65 -9.18
C THR A 173 -0.41 -1.53 -10.22
N THR A 174 -0.30 -1.85 -11.51
CA THR A 174 -0.27 -0.86 -12.60
C THR A 174 -1.68 -0.59 -13.11
N ILE A 175 -2.35 0.38 -12.51
CA ILE A 175 -3.76 0.68 -12.76
C ILE A 175 -3.97 2.16 -13.04
N VAL A 176 -5.09 2.49 -13.68
CA VAL A 176 -5.53 3.87 -13.92
C VAL A 176 -7.03 3.98 -13.67
N ALA A 177 -7.45 5.09 -13.09
CA ALA A 177 -8.86 5.37 -12.83
C ALA A 177 -9.20 6.80 -13.23
N ASP A 178 -10.26 6.95 -14.03
CA ASP A 178 -10.86 8.26 -14.24
C ASP A 178 -11.69 8.65 -13.00
N VAL A 179 -11.33 9.76 -12.39
CA VAL A 179 -11.89 10.18 -11.10
C VAL A 179 -12.82 11.38 -11.23
N HIS A 180 -12.70 12.11 -12.34
CA HIS A 180 -13.54 13.25 -12.68
C HIS A 180 -13.67 13.44 -14.20
N THR A 181 -14.78 14.01 -14.65
CA THR A 181 -15.03 14.35 -16.07
C THR A 181 -15.42 15.81 -16.20
N ASP A 182 -14.59 16.60 -16.89
CA ASP A 182 -14.92 17.95 -17.33
C ASP A 182 -15.55 17.90 -18.73
N THR A 183 -16.81 18.31 -18.82
CA THR A 183 -17.58 18.30 -20.08
C THR A 183 -17.48 19.62 -20.86
N ASN A 184 -16.75 20.61 -20.33
CA ASN A 184 -16.47 21.87 -21.02
C ASN A 184 -15.33 21.70 -22.03
N PRO A 185 -15.35 22.37 -23.20
CA PRO A 185 -14.24 22.32 -24.15
C PRO A 185 -12.91 22.73 -23.49
N PRO A 186 -11.81 21.97 -23.64
CA PRO A 186 -11.60 20.90 -24.64
C PRO A 186 -12.13 19.49 -24.28
N ARG A 187 -12.91 19.31 -23.21
CA ARG A 187 -13.46 18.05 -22.68
C ARG A 187 -12.39 17.07 -22.25
N GLN A 188 -12.21 16.94 -20.95
CA GLN A 188 -11.13 16.15 -20.37
C GLN A 188 -11.64 15.29 -19.23
N VAL A 189 -10.88 14.26 -18.91
CA VAL A 189 -11.01 13.50 -17.67
C VAL A 189 -9.79 13.79 -16.79
N LEU A 190 -9.98 13.70 -15.49
CA LEU A 190 -8.87 13.61 -14.52
C LEU A 190 -8.62 12.12 -14.31
N GLU A 191 -7.43 11.67 -14.68
CA GLU A 191 -6.95 10.31 -14.48
C GLU A 191 -6.00 10.30 -13.28
N GLU A 192 -6.15 9.30 -12.42
CA GLU A 192 -5.16 8.95 -11.41
C GLU A 192 -4.59 7.57 -11.73
N GLY A 193 -3.27 7.43 -11.63
CA GLY A 193 -2.56 6.23 -12.04
C GLY A 193 -1.54 5.77 -11.01
N VAL A 194 -1.40 4.46 -10.91
CA VAL A 194 -0.32 3.78 -10.18
C VAL A 194 0.57 3.09 -11.22
N GLY A 195 1.87 3.34 -11.16
CA GLY A 195 2.83 2.74 -12.07
C GLY A 195 3.59 1.57 -11.44
N TYR A 196 4.76 1.25 -11.99
CA TYR A 196 5.68 0.32 -11.35
C TYR A 196 6.13 0.88 -9.99
N VAL A 197 6.45 -0.04 -9.07
CA VAL A 197 7.01 0.33 -7.76
C VAL A 197 8.40 0.94 -7.92
N ASP A 198 8.68 2.00 -7.18
CA ASP A 198 10.01 2.57 -7.06
C ASP A 198 10.77 1.92 -5.90
N LEU A 199 12.10 2.08 -5.89
CA LEU A 199 12.95 1.67 -4.76
C LEU A 199 13.14 2.85 -3.81
N ILE A 200 12.72 2.70 -2.55
CA ILE A 200 13.11 3.64 -1.48
C ILE A 200 14.38 3.16 -0.79
N LEU A 201 15.21 4.13 -0.36
CA LEU A 201 16.34 3.90 0.53
C LEU A 201 16.15 4.75 1.79
N VAL A 202 16.18 4.11 2.97
CA VAL A 202 15.89 4.78 4.24
C VAL A 202 17.02 4.52 5.21
N ALA A 203 17.63 5.60 5.72
CA ALA A 203 18.61 5.50 6.78
C ALA A 203 17.90 5.53 8.15
N TYR A 204 18.05 4.49 8.96
CA TYR A 204 17.49 4.42 10.31
C TYR A 204 18.53 3.95 11.31
N LYS A 205 18.28 4.28 12.58
CA LYS A 205 19.19 4.02 13.69
C LYS A 205 18.66 2.88 14.55
N LEU A 206 19.54 1.94 14.89
CA LEU A 206 19.23 0.85 15.80
C LEU A 206 19.36 1.27 17.27
N PRO A 207 18.78 0.51 18.22
CA PRO A 207 18.93 0.78 19.65
C PRO A 207 20.39 0.85 20.12
N ASP A 208 21.28 0.09 19.49
CA ASP A 208 22.73 0.08 19.78
C ASP A 208 23.52 1.23 19.15
N GLY A 209 22.86 2.09 18.38
CA GLY A 209 23.43 3.28 17.77
C GLY A 209 23.98 3.10 16.36
N ARG A 210 24.01 1.89 15.80
CA ARG A 210 24.34 1.68 14.38
C ARG A 210 23.31 2.34 13.47
N ILE A 211 23.77 2.82 12.32
CA ILE A 211 22.90 3.33 11.25
C ILE A 211 22.91 2.30 10.11
N LEU A 212 21.72 1.87 9.70
CA LEU A 212 21.52 0.97 8.57
C LEU A 212 20.77 1.69 7.46
N ILE A 213 20.87 1.15 6.25
CA ILE A 213 20.06 1.58 5.11
C ILE A 213 19.11 0.43 4.78
N GLY A 214 17.81 0.66 4.98
CA GLY A 214 16.74 -0.20 4.49
C GLY A 214 16.44 0.12 3.04
N ALA A 215 16.08 -0.90 2.27
CA ALA A 215 15.66 -0.77 0.90
C ALA A 215 14.37 -1.54 0.68
N GLY A 216 13.40 -0.95 0.01
CA GLY A 216 12.09 -1.57 -0.20
C GLY A 216 11.31 -0.96 -1.36
N PRO A 217 10.26 -1.64 -1.83
CA PRO A 217 9.37 -1.08 -2.84
C PRO A 217 8.46 -0.02 -2.23
N VAL A 218 8.20 1.05 -2.97
CA VAL A 218 7.15 2.04 -2.67
C VAL A 218 6.29 2.27 -3.90
N PHE A 219 5.01 2.58 -3.70
CA PHE A 219 4.12 2.93 -4.81
C PHE A 219 4.62 4.14 -5.57
N SER A 220 4.34 4.19 -6.87
CA SER A 220 4.40 5.42 -7.66
C SER A 220 3.00 5.98 -7.86
N TYR A 221 2.90 7.29 -8.12
CA TYR A 221 1.62 7.96 -8.30
C TYR A 221 1.68 8.97 -9.45
N TYR A 222 0.57 9.07 -10.20
CA TYR A 222 0.37 9.97 -11.31
C TYR A 222 -1.02 10.60 -11.20
N GLU A 223 -1.11 11.90 -11.42
CA GLU A 223 -2.38 12.65 -11.55
C GLU A 223 -2.27 13.53 -12.79
N PHE A 224 -3.17 13.35 -13.76
CA PHE A 224 -3.08 14.09 -15.02
C PHE A 224 -4.43 14.22 -15.73
N LYS A 225 -4.50 15.19 -16.64
CA LYS A 225 -5.67 15.39 -17.50
C LYS A 225 -5.49 14.62 -18.80
N HIS A 226 -6.52 13.90 -19.22
CA HIS A 226 -6.52 13.13 -20.47
C HIS A 226 -7.75 13.47 -21.33
N PRO A 227 -7.70 13.38 -22.68
CA PRO A 227 -8.86 13.64 -23.53
C PRO A 227 -10.04 12.71 -23.21
N MET A 228 -11.24 13.27 -23.10
CA MET A 228 -12.45 12.51 -22.74
C MET A 228 -12.82 11.42 -23.78
N ASP A 229 -12.47 11.62 -25.04
CA ASP A 229 -12.69 10.68 -26.14
C ASP A 229 -11.65 9.56 -26.21
N ASP A 230 -10.62 9.60 -25.36
CA ASP A 230 -9.56 8.59 -25.28
C ASP A 230 -9.30 8.09 -23.84
N ARG A 231 -10.35 7.91 -23.02
CA ARG A 231 -10.22 7.38 -21.65
C ARG A 231 -9.31 6.15 -21.59
N LEU A 232 -8.45 6.12 -20.59
CA LEU A 232 -7.45 5.09 -20.47
C LEU A 232 -8.04 3.78 -19.94
N THR A 233 -7.44 2.68 -20.36
CA THR A 233 -7.62 1.35 -19.77
C THR A 233 -6.30 0.93 -19.14
N ASN A 234 -6.30 -0.04 -18.23
CA ASN A 234 -5.07 -0.55 -17.63
C ASN A 234 -4.06 -1.06 -18.68
N GLU A 235 -4.53 -1.58 -19.82
CA GLU A 235 -3.64 -2.00 -20.91
C GLU A 235 -2.96 -0.79 -21.58
N LYS A 236 -3.72 0.25 -21.93
CA LYS A 236 -3.15 1.49 -22.49
C LYS A 236 -2.19 2.16 -21.50
N TRP A 237 -2.54 2.18 -20.22
CA TRP A 237 -1.69 2.74 -19.18
C TRP A 237 -0.37 1.98 -19.06
N ARG A 238 -0.40 0.64 -19.10
CA ARG A 238 0.82 -0.19 -19.15
C ARG A 238 1.64 0.06 -20.41
N GLU A 239 1.02 0.16 -21.57
CA GLU A 239 1.74 0.48 -22.81
C GLU A 239 2.46 1.83 -22.70
N MET A 240 1.83 2.84 -22.09
CA MET A 240 2.46 4.13 -21.82
C MET A 240 3.66 3.99 -20.86
N LEU A 241 3.50 3.24 -19.76
CA LEU A 241 4.59 2.94 -18.80
C LEU A 241 5.77 2.23 -19.49
N GLU A 242 5.52 1.23 -20.33
CA GLU A 242 6.54 0.46 -21.04
C GLU A 242 7.28 1.29 -22.10
N GLN A 243 6.58 2.21 -22.76
CA GLN A 243 7.15 3.09 -23.79
C GLN A 243 7.87 4.31 -23.19
N GLY A 244 7.67 4.59 -21.89
CA GLY A 244 8.16 5.79 -21.24
C GLY A 244 7.44 7.07 -21.67
N ASP A 245 6.29 6.95 -22.34
CA ASP A 245 5.40 8.07 -22.71
C ASP A 245 4.41 8.33 -21.57
N VAL A 246 4.95 8.54 -20.37
CA VAL A 246 4.19 8.71 -19.15
C VAL A 246 4.05 10.19 -18.79
N PRO A 247 2.91 10.62 -18.23
CA PRO A 247 2.76 11.96 -17.69
C PRO A 247 3.80 12.27 -16.62
N GLU A 248 4.10 13.55 -16.46
CA GLU A 248 4.92 13.99 -15.33
C GLU A 248 4.21 13.67 -14.02
N ARG A 249 4.95 13.14 -13.06
CA ARG A 249 4.45 12.92 -11.70
C ARG A 249 4.31 14.28 -10.99
N PRO A 250 3.45 14.37 -9.94
CA PRO A 250 3.24 15.63 -9.24
C PRO A 250 4.53 16.25 -8.70
N ASP A 251 4.69 17.57 -8.84
CA ASP A 251 5.95 18.28 -8.52
C ASP A 251 6.43 18.07 -7.07
N TRP A 252 5.50 17.85 -6.12
CA TRP A 252 5.81 17.68 -4.70
C TRP A 252 6.61 16.40 -4.40
N ILE A 253 6.64 15.40 -5.31
CA ILE A 253 7.47 14.20 -5.08
C ILE A 253 8.97 14.51 -5.11
N ALA A 254 9.37 15.66 -5.63
CA ALA A 254 10.78 16.05 -5.76
C ALA A 254 11.50 16.17 -4.40
N SER A 255 10.77 16.21 -3.27
CA SER A 255 11.34 16.20 -1.92
C SER A 255 12.00 14.87 -1.55
N PHE A 256 11.57 13.74 -2.13
CA PHE A 256 12.07 12.40 -1.82
C PHE A 256 12.46 11.56 -3.04
N TYR A 257 12.04 11.95 -4.25
CA TYR A 257 12.28 11.19 -5.48
C TYR A 257 13.45 11.75 -6.31
N ALA A 258 14.32 10.85 -6.76
CA ALA A 258 15.40 11.15 -7.71
C ALA A 258 15.33 10.19 -8.90
N LYS A 259 15.49 10.74 -10.12
CA LYS A 259 15.49 10.00 -11.39
C LYS A 259 16.85 9.35 -11.69
#